data_AF-A0A0J6VK69-F1
#
_entry.id   AF-A0A0J6VK69-F1
#
_cell.length_a   1.000
_cell.length_b   1.000
_cell.length_c   1.000
_cell.angle_alpha   90.00
_cell.angle_beta   90.00
_cell.angle_gamma   90.00
#
_symmetry.space_group_name_H-M   'P 1'
#
loop_
_entity.id
_entity.type
_entity.pdbx_description
1 polymer ?
#
loop_
_entity_poly.entity_id
_entity_poly.type
_entity_poly.pdbx_seq_one_letter_code
_entity_poly.pdbx_strand_id
1 'polypeptide(L)'
;MTAEDHRAGEDVAALHRRIAKLERINAALMSQVERTMDQRGSAYSLFQTAITLEGQVRSRTEELTMLMRSLERSNQALTAAKEEAEQANRSKTRFLTAASHDLLQPLNAARLSLSALADLPVGPEARGIVGQVERGLQTIEDLIKTLLDISKLDAGLIQPVVRPVLVADVLESLEASFGPLAARKGLRLSVRGGKAWVASDLVLLQRILQNLVSNAIRYTAAGG
;
A
#
# COMPACT_ATOMS: atom_id res chain seq x y z
N MET A 1 -75.26 -55.88 69.33
CA MET A 1 -74.54 -55.32 68.17
C MET A 1 -73.37 -56.24 67.93
N THR A 2 -73.45 -57.02 66.86
CA THR A 2 -72.98 -58.42 66.75
C THR A 2 -71.56 -58.52 66.19
N ALA A 3 -70.89 -59.64 66.48
CA ALA A 3 -69.52 -59.96 66.05
C ALA A 3 -69.28 -59.90 64.51
N GLU A 4 -70.34 -59.83 63.70
CA GLU A 4 -70.27 -59.62 62.25
C GLU A 4 -69.86 -58.18 61.87
N ASP A 5 -70.28 -57.17 62.63
CA ASP A 5 -69.94 -55.75 62.36
C ASP A 5 -68.45 -55.44 62.65
N HIS A 6 -67.87 -56.13 63.64
CA HIS A 6 -66.43 -56.04 63.92
C HIS A 6 -65.58 -56.73 62.85
N ARG A 7 -66.02 -57.89 62.33
CA ARG A 7 -65.32 -58.61 61.26
C ARG A 7 -65.37 -57.84 59.93
N ALA A 8 -66.52 -57.26 59.59
CA ALA A 8 -66.65 -56.38 58.42
C ALA A 8 -65.80 -55.10 58.56
N GLY A 9 -65.73 -54.50 59.75
CA GLY A 9 -64.86 -53.36 60.03
C GLY A 9 -63.36 -53.68 59.95
N GLU A 10 -62.95 -54.88 60.39
CA GLU A 10 -61.56 -55.36 60.29
C GLU A 10 -61.14 -55.63 58.84
N ASP A 11 -62.02 -56.24 58.03
CA ASP A 11 -61.77 -56.48 56.59
C ASP A 11 -61.72 -55.16 55.81
N VAL A 12 -62.61 -54.21 56.12
CA VAL A 12 -62.58 -52.86 55.52
C VAL A 12 -61.31 -52.12 55.93
N ALA A 13 -60.86 -52.20 57.18
CA ALA A 13 -59.59 -51.59 57.60
C ALA A 13 -58.36 -52.27 56.95
N ALA A 14 -58.39 -53.58 56.74
CA ALA A 14 -57.34 -54.31 56.03
C ALA A 14 -57.28 -53.90 54.54
N LEU A 15 -58.44 -53.74 53.89
CA LEU A 15 -58.54 -53.24 52.52
C LEU A 15 -58.03 -51.81 52.40
N HIS A 16 -58.40 -50.89 53.30
CA HIS A 16 -57.87 -49.51 53.28
C HIS A 16 -56.35 -49.46 53.48
N ARG A 17 -55.79 -50.30 54.36
CA ARG A 17 -54.33 -50.43 54.52
C ARG A 17 -53.66 -50.97 53.25
N ARG A 18 -54.29 -51.93 52.56
CA ARG A 18 -53.81 -52.48 51.29
C ARG A 18 -53.85 -51.45 50.18
N ILE A 19 -54.92 -50.67 50.08
CA ILE A 19 -55.08 -49.58 49.11
C ILE A 19 -54.01 -48.51 49.35
N ALA A 20 -53.86 -48.02 50.58
CA ALA A 20 -52.82 -47.04 50.91
C ALA A 20 -51.40 -47.55 50.62
N LYS A 21 -51.13 -48.85 50.82
CA LYS A 21 -49.85 -49.46 50.46
C LYS A 21 -49.64 -49.51 48.95
N LEU A 22 -50.67 -49.86 48.18
CA LEU A 22 -50.62 -49.88 46.72
C LEU A 22 -50.45 -48.48 46.13
N GLU A 23 -51.13 -47.47 46.68
CA GLU A 23 -50.97 -46.08 46.27
C GLU A 23 -49.55 -45.57 46.50
N ARG A 24 -48.93 -45.90 47.64
CA ARG A 24 -47.51 -45.56 47.90
C ARG A 24 -46.56 -46.25 46.93
N ILE A 25 -46.80 -47.52 46.63
CA ILE A 25 -45.97 -48.27 45.67
C ILE A 25 -46.13 -47.69 44.26
N ASN A 26 -47.35 -47.41 43.84
CA ASN A 26 -47.62 -46.78 42.54
C ASN A 26 -46.99 -45.39 42.45
N ALA A 27 -47.09 -44.57 43.49
CA ALA A 27 -46.45 -43.25 43.52
C ALA A 27 -44.92 -43.35 43.44
N ALA A 28 -44.30 -44.29 44.14
CA ALA A 28 -42.86 -44.51 44.10
C ALA A 28 -42.39 -45.02 42.71
N LEU A 29 -43.14 -45.95 42.10
CA LEU A 29 -42.86 -46.45 40.76
C LEU A 29 -43.04 -45.36 39.69
N MET A 30 -44.09 -44.54 39.78
CA MET A 30 -44.31 -43.39 38.90
C MET A 30 -43.14 -42.41 38.98
N SER A 31 -42.75 -41.99 40.19
CA SER A 31 -41.63 -41.06 40.37
C SER A 31 -40.31 -41.62 39.85
N GLN A 32 -40.09 -42.94 39.99
CA GLN A 32 -38.90 -43.59 39.44
C GLN A 32 -38.92 -43.61 37.90
N VAL A 33 -40.05 -43.97 37.29
CA VAL A 33 -40.20 -43.99 35.82
C VAL A 33 -40.02 -42.59 35.24
N GLU A 34 -40.64 -41.58 35.84
CA GLU A 34 -40.51 -40.16 35.44
C GLU A 34 -39.04 -39.70 35.49
N ARG A 35 -38.32 -39.95 36.60
CA ARG A 35 -36.89 -39.61 36.70
C ARG A 35 -36.03 -40.31 35.66
N THR A 36 -36.33 -41.58 35.37
CA THR A 36 -35.57 -42.35 34.37
C THR A 36 -35.86 -41.86 32.94
N MET A 37 -37.09 -41.43 32.68
CA MET A 37 -37.51 -40.82 31.40
C MET A 37 -36.87 -39.44 31.21
N ASP A 38 -36.87 -38.58 32.23
CA ASP A 38 -36.24 -37.26 32.20
C ASP A 38 -34.72 -37.36 31.98
N GLN A 39 -34.06 -38.28 32.67
CA GLN A 39 -32.62 -38.50 32.53
C GLN A 39 -32.26 -39.04 31.13
N ARG A 40 -33.10 -39.91 30.55
CA ARG A 40 -32.94 -40.38 29.16
C ARG A 40 -33.24 -39.28 28.14
N GLY A 41 -34.26 -38.46 28.35
CA GLY A 41 -34.58 -37.31 27.51
C GLY A 41 -33.46 -36.27 27.51
N SER A 42 -32.87 -36.00 28.67
CA SER A 42 -31.70 -35.11 28.83
C SER A 42 -30.46 -35.66 28.11
N ALA A 43 -30.14 -36.95 28.27
CA ALA A 43 -29.02 -37.59 27.59
C ALA A 43 -29.20 -37.63 26.06
N TYR A 44 -30.41 -37.89 25.58
CA TYR A 44 -30.74 -37.89 24.16
C TYR A 44 -30.64 -36.48 23.54
N SER A 45 -31.12 -35.45 24.25
CA SER A 45 -30.97 -34.05 23.81
C SER A 45 -29.50 -33.64 23.70
N LEU A 46 -28.66 -33.96 24.70
CA LEU A 46 -27.22 -33.69 24.64
C LEU A 46 -26.54 -34.38 23.45
N PHE A 47 -26.92 -35.63 23.16
CA PHE A 47 -26.41 -36.38 22.02
C PHE A 47 -26.82 -35.76 20.67
N GLN A 48 -28.08 -35.34 20.53
CA GLN A 48 -28.56 -34.63 19.34
C GLN A 48 -27.82 -33.30 19.15
N THR A 49 -27.60 -32.54 20.22
CA THR A 49 -26.81 -31.30 20.16
C THR A 49 -25.36 -31.57 19.76
N ALA A 50 -24.74 -32.62 20.30
CA ALA A 50 -23.36 -33.00 19.96
C ALA A 50 -23.22 -33.34 18.47
N ILE A 51 -24.12 -34.17 17.91
CA ILE A 51 -24.13 -34.50 16.47
C ILE A 51 -24.32 -33.23 15.62
N THR A 52 -25.24 -32.36 16.02
CA THR A 52 -25.52 -31.11 15.29
C THR A 52 -24.29 -30.21 15.27
N LEU A 53 -23.63 -30.04 16.41
CA LEU A 53 -22.43 -29.22 16.54
C LEU A 53 -21.25 -29.84 15.76
N GLU A 54 -21.08 -31.16 15.79
CA GLU A 54 -20.06 -31.86 15.00
C GLU A 54 -20.27 -31.65 13.50
N GLY A 55 -21.53 -31.75 13.03
CA GLY A 55 -21.89 -31.42 11.65
C GLY A 55 -21.57 -29.98 11.27
N GLN A 56 -21.86 -29.02 12.16
CA GLN A 56 -21.52 -27.61 11.97
C GLN A 56 -20.01 -27.39 11.94
N VAL A 57 -19.25 -27.95 12.88
CA VAL A 57 -17.79 -27.85 12.93
C VAL A 57 -17.18 -28.41 11.66
N ARG A 58 -17.66 -29.58 11.20
CA ARG A 58 -17.21 -30.18 9.95
C ARG A 58 -17.49 -29.28 8.75
N SER A 59 -18.72 -28.78 8.61
CA SER A 59 -19.10 -27.89 7.52
C SER A 59 -18.27 -26.60 7.51
N ARG A 60 -18.05 -25.98 8.66
CA ARG A 60 -17.21 -24.77 8.81
C ARG A 60 -15.74 -25.05 8.52
N THR A 61 -15.24 -26.22 8.89
CA THR A 61 -13.86 -26.63 8.59
C THR A 61 -13.66 -26.84 7.09
N GLU A 62 -14.64 -27.45 6.42
CA GLU A 62 -14.63 -27.62 4.96
C GLU A 62 -14.70 -26.25 4.24
N GLU A 63 -15.58 -25.35 4.69
CA GLU A 63 -15.69 -23.98 4.19
C GLU A 63 -14.38 -23.20 4.37
N LEU A 64 -13.79 -23.24 5.57
CA LEU A 64 -12.53 -22.57 5.87
C LEU A 64 -11.38 -23.11 5.01
N THR A 65 -11.32 -24.44 4.83
CA THR A 65 -10.30 -25.08 3.97
C THR A 65 -10.44 -24.62 2.51
N MET A 66 -11.66 -24.48 2.01
CA MET A 66 -11.93 -23.98 0.67
C MET A 66 -11.53 -22.51 0.52
N LEU A 67 -11.86 -21.66 1.51
CA LEU A 67 -11.46 -20.27 1.54
C LEU A 67 -9.94 -20.10 1.61
N MET A 68 -9.25 -20.87 2.45
CA MET A 68 -7.78 -20.83 2.56
C MET A 68 -7.12 -21.19 1.22
N ARG A 69 -7.61 -22.23 0.53
CA ARG A 69 -7.11 -22.60 -0.80
C ARG A 69 -7.36 -21.51 -1.84
N SER A 70 -8.52 -20.86 -1.81
CA SER A 70 -8.83 -19.74 -2.71
C SER A 70 -7.94 -18.54 -2.45
N LEU A 71 -7.72 -18.20 -1.18
CA LEU A 71 -6.86 -17.11 -0.76
C LEU A 71 -5.39 -17.37 -1.15
N GLU A 72 -4.91 -18.59 -0.94
CA GLU A 72 -3.55 -18.98 -1.32
C GLU A 72 -3.32 -18.85 -2.83
N ARG A 73 -4.27 -19.33 -3.65
CA ARG A 73 -4.21 -19.15 -5.11
C ARG A 73 -4.24 -17.67 -5.52
N SER A 74 -5.09 -16.86 -4.89
CA SER A 74 -5.16 -15.43 -5.17
C SER A 74 -3.86 -14.72 -4.79
N ASN A 75 -3.27 -15.08 -3.66
CA ASN A 75 -2.00 -14.51 -3.19
C ASN A 75 -0.83 -14.90 -4.10
N GLN A 76 -0.79 -16.16 -4.56
CA GLN A 76 0.20 -16.61 -5.56
C GLN A 76 0.06 -15.86 -6.88
N ALA A 77 -1.16 -15.70 -7.39
CA ALA A 77 -1.41 -14.93 -8.62
C ALA A 77 -1.02 -13.45 -8.46
N LEU A 78 -1.34 -12.85 -7.31
CA LEU A 78 -0.96 -11.48 -6.99
C LEU A 78 0.56 -11.31 -6.91
N THR A 79 1.25 -12.27 -6.28
CA THR A 79 2.72 -12.25 -6.15
C THR A 79 3.37 -12.36 -7.53
N ALA A 80 2.92 -13.30 -8.37
CA ALA A 80 3.44 -13.46 -9.73
C ALA A 80 3.21 -12.19 -10.58
N ALA A 81 2.00 -11.61 -10.53
CA ALA A 81 1.70 -10.37 -11.24
C ALA A 81 2.55 -9.18 -10.76
N LYS A 82 2.82 -9.11 -9.45
CA LYS A 82 3.70 -8.09 -8.87
C LYS A 82 5.14 -8.26 -9.37
N GLU A 83 5.66 -9.48 -9.36
CA GLU A 83 7.02 -9.78 -9.84
C GLU A 83 7.19 -9.44 -11.32
N GLU A 84 6.20 -9.77 -12.16
CA GLU A 84 6.18 -9.42 -13.57
C GLU A 84 6.18 -7.89 -13.77
N ALA A 85 5.32 -7.17 -13.04
CA ALA A 85 5.25 -5.72 -13.10
C ALA A 85 6.58 -5.06 -12.68
N GLU A 86 7.21 -5.55 -11.60
CA GLU A 86 8.50 -5.06 -11.16
C GLU A 86 9.63 -5.35 -12.17
N GLN A 87 9.62 -6.53 -12.79
CA GLN A 87 10.62 -6.90 -13.80
C GLN A 87 10.46 -6.06 -15.07
N ALA A 88 9.22 -5.81 -15.50
CA ALA A 88 8.92 -4.90 -16.60
C ALA A 88 9.40 -3.47 -16.28
N ASN A 89 9.15 -2.98 -15.06
CA ASN A 89 9.58 -1.65 -14.64
C ASN A 89 11.12 -1.52 -14.64
N ARG A 90 11.83 -2.49 -14.03
CA ARG A 90 13.31 -2.54 -14.03
C ARG A 90 13.89 -2.57 -15.45
N SER A 91 13.28 -3.34 -16.35
CA SER A 91 13.71 -3.44 -17.74
C SER A 91 13.51 -2.12 -18.48
N LYS A 92 12.34 -1.47 -18.28
CA LYS A 92 12.03 -0.15 -18.85
C LYS A 92 13.05 0.89 -18.39
N THR A 93 13.43 0.93 -17.12
CA THR A 93 14.42 1.92 -16.67
C THR A 93 15.83 1.65 -17.20
N ARG A 94 16.26 0.38 -17.26
CA ARG A 94 17.57 0.03 -17.84
C ARG A 94 17.63 0.44 -19.30
N PHE A 95 16.58 0.15 -20.07
CA PHE A 95 16.46 0.56 -21.46
C PHE A 95 16.56 2.08 -21.61
N LEU A 96 15.78 2.84 -20.84
CA LEU A 96 15.78 4.30 -20.92
C LEU A 96 17.14 4.91 -20.52
N THR A 97 17.77 4.37 -19.49
CA THR A 97 19.09 4.84 -19.03
C THR A 97 20.16 4.58 -20.08
N ALA A 98 20.19 3.37 -20.67
CA ALA A 98 21.14 3.02 -21.72
C ALA A 98 20.92 3.85 -22.99
N ALA A 99 19.68 3.91 -23.49
CA ALA A 99 19.32 4.70 -24.67
C ALA A 99 19.72 6.16 -24.52
N SER A 100 19.70 6.70 -23.30
CA SER A 100 20.06 8.10 -23.08
C SER A 100 21.54 8.39 -23.12
N HIS A 101 22.38 7.48 -22.63
CA HIS A 101 23.83 7.61 -22.84
C HIS A 101 24.15 7.58 -24.34
N ASP A 102 23.51 6.67 -25.06
CA ASP A 102 23.68 6.51 -26.51
C ASP A 102 23.14 7.72 -27.31
N LEU A 103 22.12 8.42 -26.79
CA LEU A 103 21.58 9.65 -27.40
C LEU A 103 22.37 10.91 -27.02
N LEU A 104 22.92 10.99 -25.80
CA LEU A 104 23.69 12.15 -25.34
C LEU A 104 25.09 12.23 -25.98
N GLN A 105 25.72 11.09 -26.25
CA GLN A 105 27.04 11.03 -26.91
C GLN A 105 27.07 11.74 -28.28
N PRO A 106 26.20 11.41 -29.25
CA PRO A 106 26.20 12.07 -30.54
C PRO A 106 25.81 13.56 -30.42
N LEU A 107 24.98 13.91 -29.43
CA LEU A 107 24.57 15.29 -29.19
C LEU A 107 25.74 16.14 -28.67
N ASN A 108 26.56 15.60 -27.76
CA ASN A 108 27.82 16.21 -27.33
C ASN A 108 28.83 16.35 -28.48
N ALA A 109 28.94 15.32 -29.34
CA ALA A 109 29.81 15.38 -30.52
C ALA A 109 29.36 16.46 -31.53
N ALA A 110 28.05 16.60 -31.75
CA ALA A 110 27.47 17.66 -32.56
C ALA A 110 27.78 19.05 -31.97
N ARG A 111 27.70 19.20 -30.64
CA ARG A 111 28.05 20.44 -29.94
C ARG A 111 29.53 20.81 -30.08
N LEU A 112 30.44 19.84 -29.91
CA LEU A 112 31.88 20.05 -30.11
C LEU A 112 32.19 20.50 -31.54
N SER A 113 31.55 19.87 -32.53
CA SER A 113 31.68 20.24 -33.94
C SER A 113 31.17 21.65 -34.21
N LEU A 114 30.05 22.05 -33.60
CA LEU A 114 29.52 23.40 -33.71
C LEU A 114 30.39 24.45 -33.03
N SER A 115 30.92 24.16 -31.84
CA SER A 115 31.85 25.07 -31.16
C SER A 115 33.12 25.29 -31.99
N ALA A 116 33.67 24.24 -32.61
CA ALA A 116 34.80 24.37 -33.52
C ALA A 116 34.46 25.21 -34.77
N LEU A 117 33.21 25.13 -35.27
CA LEU A 117 32.70 26.00 -36.35
C LEU A 117 32.50 27.45 -35.92
N ALA A 118 32.16 27.68 -34.65
CA ALA A 118 31.99 29.02 -34.10
C ALA A 118 33.33 29.78 -33.96
N ASP A 119 34.43 29.05 -33.76
CA ASP A 119 35.79 29.62 -33.63
C ASP A 119 36.43 29.99 -34.98
N LEU A 120 35.88 29.51 -36.10
CA LEU A 120 36.32 29.89 -37.45
C LEU A 120 35.83 31.30 -37.81
N PRO A 121 36.57 32.05 -38.66
CA PRO A 121 36.13 33.37 -39.14
C PRO A 121 34.98 33.22 -40.15
N VAL A 122 33.79 32.92 -39.65
CA VAL A 122 32.57 32.76 -40.43
C VAL A 122 31.78 34.07 -40.49
N GLY A 123 31.11 34.30 -41.61
CA GLY A 123 30.25 35.48 -41.82
C GLY A 123 29.11 35.58 -40.79
N PRO A 124 28.53 36.78 -40.61
CA PRO A 124 27.50 37.02 -39.59
C PRO A 124 26.25 36.14 -39.74
N GLU A 125 25.86 35.79 -40.97
CA GLU A 125 24.73 34.90 -41.25
C GLU A 125 25.00 33.45 -40.78
N ALA A 126 26.18 32.91 -41.09
CA ALA A 126 26.60 31.59 -40.64
C ALA A 126 26.68 31.50 -39.11
N ARG A 127 27.16 32.57 -38.45
CA ARG A 127 27.17 32.68 -36.98
C ARG A 127 25.77 32.63 -36.37
N GLY A 128 24.80 33.26 -37.03
CA GLY A 128 23.38 33.20 -36.63
C GLY A 128 22.82 31.78 -36.69
N ILE A 129 23.11 31.05 -37.77
CA ILE A 129 22.68 29.65 -37.98
C ILE A 129 23.31 28.72 -36.94
N VAL A 130 24.62 28.84 -36.69
CA VAL A 130 25.34 28.06 -35.66
C VAL A 130 24.67 28.25 -34.29
N GLY A 131 24.42 29.50 -33.89
CA GLY A 131 23.74 29.77 -32.61
C GLY A 131 22.29 29.23 -32.56
N GLN A 132 21.59 29.16 -33.69
CA GLN A 132 20.24 28.58 -33.74
C GLN A 132 20.27 27.05 -33.56
N VAL A 133 21.23 26.37 -34.19
CA VAL A 133 21.42 24.93 -34.07
C VAL A 133 21.89 24.56 -32.65
N GLU A 134 22.79 25.34 -32.04
CA GLU A 134 23.19 25.16 -30.64
C GLU A 134 21.99 25.21 -29.68
N ARG A 135 21.09 26.19 -29.85
CA ARG A 135 19.87 26.27 -29.04
C ARG A 135 18.95 25.07 -29.25
N GLY A 136 18.84 24.58 -30.49
CA GLY A 136 18.07 23.38 -30.81
C GLY A 136 18.62 22.13 -30.13
N LEU A 137 19.94 21.92 -30.20
CA LEU A 137 20.63 20.81 -29.54
C LEU A 137 20.45 20.87 -28.02
N GLN A 138 20.64 22.05 -27.39
CA GLN A 138 20.41 22.22 -25.95
C GLN A 138 18.96 21.87 -25.55
N THR A 139 17.98 22.26 -26.37
CA THR A 139 16.57 21.95 -26.10
C THR A 139 16.31 20.44 -26.13
N ILE A 140 16.90 19.72 -27.08
CA ILE A 140 16.79 18.25 -27.17
C ILE A 140 17.46 17.58 -25.97
N GLU A 141 18.64 18.06 -25.57
CA GLU A 141 19.35 17.56 -24.38
C GLU A 141 18.49 17.69 -23.12
N ASP A 142 17.92 18.87 -22.90
CA ASP A 142 17.07 19.17 -21.74
C ASP A 142 15.81 18.29 -21.73
N LEU A 143 15.20 18.06 -22.90
CA LEU A 143 14.04 17.17 -23.06
C LEU A 143 14.37 15.72 -22.72
N ILE A 144 15.47 15.19 -23.26
CA ILE A 144 15.93 13.82 -22.99
C ILE A 144 16.23 13.66 -21.49
N LYS A 145 16.95 14.62 -20.90
CA LYS A 145 17.27 14.61 -19.47
C LYS A 145 16.01 14.61 -18.61
N THR A 146 15.06 15.48 -18.92
CA THR A 146 13.77 15.56 -18.19
C THR A 146 12.98 14.26 -18.29
N LEU A 147 12.88 13.68 -19.50
CA LEU A 147 12.18 12.42 -19.72
C LEU A 147 12.79 11.27 -18.89
N LEU A 148 14.11 11.24 -18.77
CA LEU A 148 14.80 10.25 -17.96
C LEU A 148 14.57 10.43 -16.48
N ASP A 149 14.61 11.67 -15.99
CA ASP A 149 14.40 11.94 -14.58
C ASP A 149 12.99 11.52 -14.17
N ILE A 150 11.99 11.83 -14.99
CA ILE A 150 10.60 11.38 -14.80
C ILE A 150 10.57 9.85 -14.78
N SER A 151 11.21 9.20 -15.73
CA SER A 151 11.21 7.73 -15.82
C SER A 151 11.92 7.06 -14.64
N LYS A 152 12.97 7.68 -14.09
CA LYS A 152 13.67 7.20 -12.89
C LYS A 152 12.84 7.45 -11.62
N LEU A 153 12.09 8.55 -11.56
CA LEU A 153 11.15 8.86 -10.48
C LEU A 153 9.98 7.88 -10.47
N ASP A 154 9.31 7.67 -11.60
CA ASP A 154 8.18 6.74 -11.75
C ASP A 154 8.57 5.29 -11.43
N ALA A 155 9.82 4.92 -11.74
CA ALA A 155 10.35 3.61 -11.42
C ALA A 155 10.76 3.43 -9.94
N GLY A 156 10.68 4.49 -9.12
CA GLY A 156 11.10 4.46 -7.72
C GLY A 156 12.61 4.26 -7.51
N LEU A 157 13.43 4.52 -8.54
CA LEU A 157 14.89 4.30 -8.50
C LEU A 157 15.66 5.47 -7.90
N ILE A 158 15.02 6.61 -7.75
CA ILE A 158 15.57 7.74 -7.01
C ILE A 158 15.26 7.52 -5.54
N GLN A 159 16.26 7.09 -4.77
CA GLN A 159 16.19 7.03 -3.32
C GLN A 159 16.83 8.30 -2.73
N PRO A 160 16.05 9.20 -2.11
CA PRO A 160 16.58 10.42 -1.51
C PRO A 160 17.53 10.12 -0.36
N VAL A 161 18.70 10.76 -0.35
CA VAL A 161 19.64 10.71 0.78
C VAL A 161 19.37 11.89 1.69
N VAL A 162 18.46 11.69 2.64
CA VAL A 162 18.04 12.74 3.58
C VAL A 162 19.14 13.01 4.61
N ARG A 163 19.65 14.24 4.61
CA ARG A 163 20.66 14.73 5.55
C ARG A 163 20.34 16.16 6.00
N PRO A 164 20.94 16.65 7.10
CA PRO A 164 20.87 18.06 7.45
C PRO A 164 21.48 18.91 6.32
N VAL A 165 20.71 19.86 5.81
CA VAL A 165 21.11 20.82 4.78
C VAL A 165 20.90 22.23 5.33
N LEU A 166 21.94 23.04 5.26
CA LEU A 166 21.86 24.46 5.57
C LEU A 166 21.24 25.19 4.37
N VAL A 167 20.09 25.83 4.58
CA VAL A 167 19.35 26.50 3.50
C VAL A 167 20.16 27.63 2.86
N ALA A 168 21.01 28.30 3.64
CA ALA A 168 21.88 29.37 3.14
C ALA A 168 22.79 28.88 2.00
N ASP A 169 23.48 27.75 2.15
CA ASP A 169 24.40 27.20 1.14
C ASP A 169 23.69 26.91 -0.19
N VAL A 170 22.47 26.39 -0.12
CA VAL A 170 21.65 26.10 -1.31
C VAL A 170 21.28 27.37 -2.03
N LEU A 171 20.86 28.38 -1.28
CA LEU A 171 20.43 29.68 -1.78
C LEU A 171 21.58 30.50 -2.37
N GLU A 172 22.75 30.51 -1.73
CA GLU A 172 23.97 31.15 -2.24
C GLU A 172 24.44 30.51 -3.55
N SER A 173 24.38 29.18 -3.65
CA SER A 173 24.71 28.46 -4.89
C SER A 173 23.76 28.84 -6.05
N LEU A 174 22.47 29.03 -5.77
CA LEU A 174 21.49 29.49 -6.76
C LEU A 174 21.75 30.93 -7.19
N GLU A 175 22.06 31.83 -6.26
CA GLU A 175 22.39 33.21 -6.56
C GLU A 175 23.61 33.31 -7.48
N ALA A 176 24.68 32.57 -7.15
CA ALA A 176 25.90 32.53 -7.96
C ALA A 176 25.65 32.03 -9.39
N SER A 177 24.76 31.04 -9.55
CA SER A 177 24.47 30.41 -10.84
C SER A 177 23.51 31.23 -11.71
N PHE A 178 22.46 31.81 -11.10
CA PHE A 178 21.37 32.47 -11.84
C PHE A 178 21.43 33.99 -11.80
N GLY A 179 22.20 34.60 -10.89
CA GLY A 179 22.39 36.06 -10.82
C GLY A 179 22.87 36.66 -12.14
N PRO A 180 23.95 36.15 -12.77
CA PRO A 180 24.41 36.63 -14.06
C PRO A 180 23.36 36.45 -15.18
N LEU A 181 22.61 35.35 -15.14
CA LEU A 181 21.58 35.03 -16.13
C LEU A 181 20.40 36.00 -16.04
N ALA A 182 19.92 36.28 -14.82
CA ALA A 182 18.88 37.25 -14.55
C ALA A 182 19.33 38.67 -14.94
N ALA A 183 20.56 39.06 -14.58
CA ALA A 183 21.12 40.37 -14.92
C ALA A 183 21.22 40.59 -16.43
N ARG A 184 21.62 39.58 -17.20
CA ARG A 184 21.63 39.64 -18.68
C ARG A 184 20.24 39.86 -19.29
N LYS A 185 19.17 39.45 -18.60
CA LYS A 185 17.78 39.70 -18.99
C LYS A 185 17.21 41.01 -18.40
N GLY A 186 18.03 41.78 -17.66
CA GLY A 186 17.57 42.99 -16.97
C GLY A 186 16.68 42.72 -15.75
N LEU A 187 16.75 41.51 -15.18
CA LEU A 187 15.98 41.11 -14.00
C LEU A 187 16.82 41.19 -12.72
N ARG A 188 16.16 41.45 -11.59
CA ARG A 188 16.77 41.42 -10.25
C ARG A 188 16.44 40.09 -9.55
N LEU A 189 17.42 39.21 -9.42
CA LEU A 189 17.30 38.05 -8.54
C LEU A 189 17.68 38.47 -7.11
N SER A 190 16.75 38.34 -6.15
CA SER A 190 17.04 38.61 -4.73
C SER A 190 16.86 37.33 -3.93
N VAL A 191 17.92 36.92 -3.25
CA VAL A 191 17.92 35.75 -2.39
C VAL A 191 17.79 36.19 -0.93
N ARG A 192 16.82 35.63 -0.20
CA ARG A 192 16.63 35.86 1.23
C ARG A 192 16.68 34.52 1.95
N GLY A 193 17.83 34.21 2.53
CA GLY A 193 18.07 33.00 3.31
C GLY A 193 18.33 33.29 4.78
N GLY A 194 17.86 32.41 5.65
CA GLY A 194 18.25 32.37 7.07
C GLY A 194 19.17 31.18 7.38
N LYS A 195 19.74 31.14 8.58
CA LYS A 195 20.58 30.01 9.07
C LYS A 195 19.76 28.77 9.46
N ALA A 196 18.71 28.48 8.71
CA ALA A 196 17.81 27.36 8.98
C ALA A 196 18.40 26.06 8.44
N TRP A 197 18.28 25.00 9.23
CA TRP A 197 18.62 23.63 8.85
C TRP A 197 17.35 22.87 8.48
N VAL A 198 17.40 22.13 7.38
CA VAL A 198 16.30 21.26 6.93
C VAL A 198 16.82 19.84 6.72
N ALA A 199 15.98 18.84 6.99
CA ALA A 199 16.27 17.46 6.64
C ALA A 199 15.84 17.22 5.19
N SER A 200 16.79 17.11 4.27
CA SER A 200 16.49 16.91 2.84
C SER A 200 17.66 16.28 2.09
N ASP A 201 17.43 15.91 0.83
CA ASP A 201 18.49 15.57 -0.11
C ASP A 201 18.97 16.85 -0.79
N LEU A 202 20.25 17.19 -0.61
CA LEU A 202 20.84 18.43 -1.15
C LEU A 202 20.68 18.54 -2.67
N VAL A 203 20.91 17.44 -3.39
CA VAL A 203 20.94 17.42 -4.86
C VAL A 203 19.53 17.57 -5.40
N LEU A 204 18.57 16.82 -4.84
CA LEU A 204 17.17 16.92 -5.24
C LEU A 204 16.57 18.28 -4.90
N LEU A 205 16.88 18.83 -3.72
CA LEU A 205 16.44 20.16 -3.30
C LEU A 205 16.98 21.25 -4.23
N GLN A 206 18.29 21.23 -4.51
CA GLN A 206 18.89 22.15 -5.48
C GLN A 206 18.20 22.04 -6.83
N ARG A 207 17.96 20.82 -7.32
CA ARG A 207 17.33 20.60 -8.62
C ARG A 207 15.92 21.18 -8.72
N ILE A 208 15.11 21.02 -7.67
CA ILE A 208 13.78 21.64 -7.60
C ILE A 208 13.89 23.16 -7.70
N LEU A 209 14.76 23.77 -6.89
CA LEU A 209 14.92 25.21 -6.86
C LEU A 209 15.50 25.76 -8.16
N GLN A 210 16.47 25.07 -8.77
CA GLN A 210 17.02 25.43 -10.09
C GLN A 210 15.93 25.46 -11.16
N ASN A 211 15.04 24.46 -11.19
CA ASN A 211 13.92 24.43 -12.13
C ASN A 211 12.95 25.59 -11.90
N LEU A 212 12.63 25.90 -10.63
CA LEU A 212 11.74 27.01 -10.29
C LEU A 212 12.35 28.37 -10.67
N VAL A 213 13.62 28.61 -10.35
CA VAL A 213 14.33 29.86 -10.65
C VAL A 213 14.54 30.02 -12.16
N SER A 214 14.91 28.95 -12.85
CA SER A 214 15.05 28.94 -14.32
C SER A 214 13.72 29.31 -14.99
N ASN A 215 12.60 28.73 -14.53
CA ASN A 215 11.28 29.09 -15.02
C ASN A 215 10.93 30.54 -14.70
N ALA A 216 11.17 31.01 -13.47
CA ALA A 216 10.92 32.40 -13.09
C ALA A 216 11.68 33.38 -14.01
N ILE A 217 12.98 33.15 -14.23
CA ILE A 217 13.78 33.99 -15.13
C ILE A 217 13.29 33.89 -16.58
N ARG A 218 12.88 32.71 -17.03
CA ARG A 218 12.37 32.51 -18.40
C ARG A 218 11.08 33.30 -18.64
N TYR A 219 10.15 33.30 -17.69
CA TYR A 219 8.81 33.86 -17.86
C TYR A 219 8.63 35.29 -17.33
N THR A 220 9.54 35.81 -16.50
CA THR A 220 9.49 37.21 -16.05
C THR A 220 10.05 38.15 -17.12
N ALA A 221 9.30 39.18 -17.51
CA ALA A 221 9.69 40.12 -18.57
C ALA A 221 10.49 41.33 -18.07
N ALA A 222 10.17 41.85 -16.88
CA ALA A 222 10.84 42.99 -16.27
C ALA A 222 10.71 42.95 -14.73
N GLY A 223 11.59 43.67 -14.02
CA GLY A 223 11.56 43.76 -12.55
C GLY A 223 12.47 42.73 -11.88
N GLY A 224 11.91 41.93 -10.97
CA GLY A 224 12.62 40.90 -10.20
C GLY A 224 11.64 40.03 -9.42
#